data_AF-L9YA99-F1
#
_entry.id   AF-L9YA99-F1
#
_cell.length_a   1.000
_cell.length_b   1.000
_cell.length_c   1.000
_cell.angle_alpha   90.00
_cell.angle_beta   90.00
_cell.angle_gamma   90.00
#
_symmetry.space_group_name_H-M   'P 1'
#
loop_
_entity.id
_entity.type
_entity.pdbx_description
1 polymer ?
#
loop_
_entity_poly.entity_id
_entity_poly.type
_entity_poly.pdbx_seq_one_letter_code
_entity_poly.pdbx_strand_id
1 'polypeptide(L)'
;MFELISILMSALYVIQGLLGLFEQRLYTDTQRSRAPLLSRVHLLLSIAITVVGVGSAFWVRLRGLPTIWYPTILSCGLFVQIVVQGQTYRAMGVPHSPLIDHVSARLH
;
A
#
# COMPACT_ATOMS: atom_id res chain seq x y z
N MET A 1 9.77 21.49 7.75
CA MET A 1 10.30 20.41 6.88
C MET A 1 9.69 19.04 7.20
N PHE A 2 9.72 18.56 8.45
CA PHE A 2 9.15 17.25 8.82
C PHE A 2 7.63 17.11 8.58
N GLU A 3 6.87 18.20 8.65
CA GLU A 3 5.44 18.21 8.32
C GLU A 3 5.19 17.88 6.85
N LEU A 4 5.91 18.54 5.94
CA LEU A 4 5.84 18.28 4.51
C LEU A 4 6.19 16.81 4.20
N ILE A 5 7.26 16.29 4.81
CA ILE A 5 7.67 14.89 4.66
C ILE A 5 6.57 13.95 5.17
N SER A 6 5.93 14.26 6.30
CA SER A 6 4.86 13.44 6.85
C SER A 6 3.60 13.46 5.99
N ILE A 7 3.26 14.61 5.40
CA ILE A 7 2.16 14.73 4.44
C ILE A 7 2.47 13.92 3.18
N LEU A 8 3.69 14.02 2.65
CA LEU A 8 4.13 13.23 1.51
C LEU A 8 4.06 11.73 1.80
N MET A 9 4.56 11.29 2.96
CA MET A 9 4.48 9.89 3.40
C MET A 9 3.03 9.44 3.56
N SER A 10 2.16 10.28 4.10
CA SER A 10 0.73 10.00 4.22
C SER A 10 0.07 9.83 2.84
N ALA A 11 0.44 10.65 1.86
CA ALA A 11 -0.02 10.49 0.48
C ALA A 11 0.49 9.18 -0.14
N LEU A 12 1.76 8.82 0.09
CA LEU A 12 2.32 7.54 -0.37
C LEU A 12 1.60 6.34 0.26
N TYR A 13 1.21 6.40 1.53
CA TYR A 13 0.34 5.39 2.16
C TYR A 13 -0.96 5.24 1.39
N VAL A 14 -1.65 6.33 1.08
CA VAL A 14 -2.91 6.29 0.34
C VAL A 14 -2.72 5.66 -1.03
N ILE A 15 -1.72 6.10 -1.79
CA ILE A 15 -1.40 5.56 -3.12
C ILE A 15 -1.10 4.06 -3.03
N GLN A 16 -0.23 3.63 -2.10
CA GLN A 16 0.16 2.23 -1.95
C GLN A 16 -1.01 1.34 -1.52
N GLY A 17 -1.85 1.81 -0.60
CA GLY A 17 -3.04 1.07 -0.18
C GLY A 17 -4.07 0.94 -1.29
N LEU A 18 -4.31 2.00 -2.07
CA LEU A 18 -5.18 1.95 -3.25
C LEU A 18 -4.62 1.02 -4.33
N LEU A 19 -3.31 1.03 -4.55
CA LEU A 19 -2.62 0.13 -5.46
C LEU A 19 -2.91 -1.33 -5.10
N GLY A 20 -2.66 -1.72 -3.84
CA GLY A 20 -2.92 -3.08 -3.38
C GLY A 20 -4.40 -3.48 -3.45
N LEU A 21 -5.33 -2.55 -3.20
CA LEU A 21 -6.77 -2.78 -3.37
C LEU A 21 -7.16 -3.00 -4.82
N PHE A 22 -6.49 -2.36 -5.76
CA PHE A 22 -6.77 -2.53 -7.18
C PHE A 22 -6.13 -3.82 -7.73
N GLU A 23 -4.90 -4.13 -7.32
CA GLU A 23 -4.23 -5.41 -7.64
C GLU A 23 -5.07 -6.60 -7.18
N GLN A 24 -5.65 -6.51 -5.98
CA GLN A 24 -6.60 -7.51 -5.46
C GLN A 24 -7.70 -7.83 -6.47
N ARG A 25 -8.28 -6.82 -7.14
CA ARG A 25 -9.35 -7.01 -8.13
C ARG A 25 -8.86 -7.64 -9.44
N LEU A 26 -7.58 -7.45 -9.78
CA LEU A 26 -6.97 -7.97 -11.00
C LEU A 26 -6.49 -9.42 -10.86
N TYR A 27 -6.22 -9.91 -9.64
CA TYR A 27 -5.83 -11.30 -9.45
C TYR A 27 -6.95 -12.27 -9.85
N THR A 28 -6.58 -13.30 -10.61
CA THR A 28 -7.49 -14.40 -10.97
C THR A 28 -7.78 -15.30 -9.77
N ASP A 29 -8.90 -16.03 -9.80
CA ASP A 29 -9.24 -16.97 -8.73
C ASP A 29 -8.20 -18.08 -8.57
N THR A 30 -7.53 -18.47 -9.67
CA THR A 30 -6.40 -19.41 -9.67
C THR A 30 -5.15 -18.87 -8.99
N GLN A 31 -4.90 -17.56 -9.02
CA GLN A 31 -3.80 -16.92 -8.32
C GLN A 31 -4.13 -16.75 -6.83
N ARG A 32 -5.36 -16.34 -6.51
CA ARG A 32 -5.80 -16.19 -5.11
C ARG A 32 -5.83 -17.52 -4.35
N SER A 33 -6.20 -18.61 -5.02
CA SER A 33 -6.27 -19.94 -4.40
C SER A 33 -4.90 -20.51 -3.99
N ARG A 34 -3.81 -20.05 -4.61
CA ARG A 34 -2.43 -20.45 -4.24
C ARG A 34 -2.00 -19.92 -2.88
N ALA A 35 -2.53 -18.76 -2.45
CA ALA A 35 -2.14 -18.11 -1.20
C ALA A 35 -3.31 -17.33 -0.57
N PRO A 36 -4.38 -18.02 -0.10
CA PRO A 36 -5.63 -17.37 0.33
C PRO A 36 -5.46 -16.52 1.59
N LEU A 37 -4.64 -16.98 2.55
CA LEU A 37 -4.34 -16.21 3.76
C LEU A 37 -3.54 -14.95 3.44
N LEU A 38 -2.51 -15.07 2.61
CA LEU A 38 -1.66 -13.93 2.25
C LEU A 38 -2.42 -12.90 1.41
N SER A 39 -3.33 -13.35 0.54
CA SER A 39 -4.27 -12.47 -0.16
C SER A 39 -5.16 -11.69 0.82
N ARG A 40 -5.74 -12.35 1.84
CA ARG A 40 -6.55 -11.65 2.85
C ARG A 40 -5.73 -10.67 3.69
N VAL A 41 -4.52 -11.06 4.11
CA VAL A 41 -3.61 -10.19 4.86
C VAL A 41 -3.23 -8.97 4.02
N HIS A 42 -2.86 -9.17 2.75
CA HIS A 42 -2.55 -8.06 1.85
C HIS A 42 -3.77 -7.13 1.69
N LEU A 43 -4.98 -7.65 1.49
CA LEU A 43 -6.19 -6.83 1.42
C LEU A 43 -6.40 -5.98 2.69
N LEU A 44 -6.37 -6.63 3.85
CA LEU A 44 -6.58 -5.95 5.13
C LEU A 44 -5.50 -4.90 5.38
N LEU A 45 -4.25 -5.20 5.06
CA LEU A 45 -3.14 -4.28 5.24
C LEU A 45 -3.24 -3.09 4.27
N SER A 46 -3.64 -3.32 3.01
CA SER A 46 -3.92 -2.25 2.05
C SER A 46 -5.04 -1.31 2.54
N ILE A 47 -6.14 -1.85 3.08
CA ILE A 47 -7.21 -1.03 3.68
C ILE A 47 -6.67 -0.23 4.87
N ALA A 48 -5.98 -0.89 5.80
CA ALA A 48 -5.43 -0.25 6.99
C ALA A 48 -4.49 0.90 6.62
N ILE A 49 -3.62 0.69 5.63
CA ILE A 49 -2.67 1.69 5.15
C ILE A 49 -3.35 2.86 4.46
N THR A 50 -4.39 2.63 3.65
CA THR A 50 -5.17 3.73 3.08
C THR A 50 -5.82 4.57 4.19
N VAL A 51 -6.45 3.92 5.18
CA VAL A 51 -7.09 4.62 6.31
C VAL A 51 -6.07 5.39 7.14
N VAL A 52 -4.93 4.79 7.46
CA VAL A 52 -3.83 5.44 8.19
C VAL A 52 -3.26 6.62 7.40
N GLY A 53 -3.10 6.50 6.08
CA GLY A 53 -2.63 7.60 5.23
C GLY A 53 -3.58 8.79 5.24
N VAL A 54 -4.88 8.56 5.05
CA VAL A 54 -5.89 9.63 5.09
C VAL A 54 -5.96 10.27 6.48
N GLY A 55 -6.01 9.43 7.53
CA GLY A 55 -6.05 9.91 8.92
C GLY A 55 -4.81 10.72 9.29
N SER A 56 -3.63 10.25 8.87
CA SER A 56 -2.35 10.95 9.10
C SER A 56 -2.29 12.29 8.39
N ALA A 57 -2.70 12.36 7.12
CA ALA A 57 -2.72 13.60 6.36
C ALA A 57 -3.67 14.63 7.01
N PHE A 58 -4.85 14.19 7.42
CA PHE A 58 -5.83 15.05 8.09
C PHE A 58 -5.32 15.52 9.46
N TRP A 59 -4.73 14.63 10.25
CA TRP A 59 -4.17 14.97 11.55
C TRP A 59 -3.03 15.98 11.43
N VAL A 60 -2.04 15.72 10.58
CA VAL A 60 -0.89 16.62 10.39
C VAL A 60 -1.36 17.98 9.92
N ARG A 61 -2.38 18.03 9.05
CA ARG A 61 -2.92 19.31 8.56
C ARG A 61 -3.69 20.11 9.62
N LEU A 62 -4.38 19.45 10.56
CA LEU A 62 -5.18 20.14 11.57
C LEU A 62 -4.44 20.41 12.88
N ARG A 63 -3.56 19.50 13.29
CA ARG A 63 -2.93 19.47 14.62
C ARG A 63 -1.41 19.52 14.57
N GLY A 64 -0.81 19.52 13.38
CA GLY A 64 0.63 19.44 13.21
C GLY A 64 1.19 18.05 13.50
N LEU A 65 2.51 17.96 13.69
CA LEU A 65 3.17 16.68 13.96
C LEU A 65 2.91 16.18 15.38
N PRO A 66 2.48 14.91 15.56
CA PRO A 66 2.35 14.34 16.90
C PRO A 66 3.72 14.08 17.55
N THR A 67 4.77 13.83 16.75
CA THR A 67 6.16 13.64 17.22
C THR A 67 7.15 13.86 16.08
N ILE A 68 8.40 14.19 16.40
CA ILE A 68 9.48 14.34 15.40
C ILE A 68 9.81 13.01 14.69
N TRP A 69 9.52 11.88 15.34
CA TRP A 69 9.73 10.53 14.79
C TRP A 69 8.60 10.06 13.86
N TYR A 70 7.56 10.87 13.67
CA TYR A 70 6.38 10.49 12.90
C TYR A 70 6.68 10.07 11.44
N PRO A 71 7.54 10.79 10.68
CA PRO A 71 7.93 10.34 9.35
C PRO A 71 8.64 8.99 9.34
N THR A 72 9.43 8.69 10.38
CA THR A 72 10.14 7.40 10.53
C THR A 72 9.15 6.27 10.78
N ILE A 73 8.16 6.49 11.65
CA ILE A 73 7.09 5.51 11.92
C ILE A 73 6.31 5.22 10.64
N LEU A 74 5.93 6.25 9.87
CA LEU A 74 5.29 6.08 8.58
C LEU A 74 6.19 5.28 7.62
N SER A 75 7.47 5.64 7.50
CA SER A 75 8.42 4.90 6.65
C SER A 75 8.49 3.41 7.01
N CYS A 76 8.50 3.07 8.31
CA CYS A 76 8.50 1.67 8.76
C CYS A 76 7.25 0.92 8.33
N GLY A 77 6.05 1.49 8.47
CA GLY A 77 4.83 0.80 8.03
C GLY A 77 4.73 0.68 6.50
N LEU A 78 5.25 1.64 5.73
CA LEU A 78 5.39 1.51 4.28
C LEU A 78 6.33 0.35 3.91
N PHE A 79 7.44 0.23 4.62
CA PHE A 79 8.37 -0.88 4.40
C PHE A 79 7.70 -2.24 4.66
N VAL A 80 6.93 -2.37 5.74
CA VAL A 80 6.15 -3.60 6.03
C VAL A 80 5.20 -3.92 4.88
N GLN A 81 4.48 -2.93 4.34
CA GLN A 81 3.60 -3.14 3.18
C GLN A 81 4.34 -3.64 1.95
N ILE A 82 5.49 -3.04 1.64
CA ILE A 82 6.31 -3.43 0.48
C ILE A 82 6.77 -4.89 0.63
N VAL A 83 7.18 -5.28 1.84
CA VAL A 83 7.58 -6.67 2.13
C VAL A 83 6.40 -7.63 1.94
N VAL A 84 5.22 -7.31 2.48
CA VAL A 84 4.01 -8.15 2.33
C VAL A 84 3.59 -8.25 0.86
N GLN A 85 3.65 -7.16 0.11
CA GLN A 85 3.34 -7.16 -1.32
C GLN A 85 4.34 -8.01 -2.11
N GLY A 86 5.64 -7.89 -1.82
CA GLY A 86 6.67 -8.74 -2.43
C GLY A 86 6.51 -10.23 -2.12
N GLN A 87 6.13 -10.57 -0.87
CA GLN A 87 5.78 -11.95 -0.52
C GLN A 87 4.54 -12.44 -1.26
N THR A 88 3.54 -11.56 -1.44
CA THR A 88 2.31 -11.89 -2.19
C THR A 88 2.62 -12.23 -3.64
N TYR A 89 3.47 -11.46 -4.31
CA TYR A 89 3.92 -11.76 -5.68
C TYR A 89 4.64 -13.09 -5.77
N ARG A 90 5.58 -13.36 -4.86
CA ARG A 90 6.30 -14.64 -4.82
C ARG A 90 5.35 -15.82 -4.60
N ALA A 91 4.40 -15.70 -3.67
CA ALA A 91 3.47 -16.77 -3.34
C ALA A 91 2.44 -17.04 -4.44
N MET A 92 2.01 -16.00 -5.17
CA MET A 92 1.08 -16.13 -6.29
C MET A 92 1.79 -16.54 -7.60
N GLY A 93 3.12 -16.46 -7.65
CA GLY A 93 3.93 -16.75 -8.83
C GLY A 93 3.81 -15.67 -9.90
N VAL A 94 3.62 -14.41 -9.49
CA VAL A 94 3.52 -13.25 -10.40
C VAL A 94 4.85 -12.50 -10.39
N PRO A 95 5.45 -12.18 -11.55
CA PRO A 95 6.78 -11.57 -11.62
C PRO A 95 6.80 -10.09 -11.20
N HIS A 96 5.69 -9.37 -11.38
CA HIS A 96 5.54 -7.95 -11.04
C HIS A 96 4.07 -7.60 -10.79
N SER A 97 3.79 -6.33 -10.47
CA SER A 97 2.42 -5.86 -10.30
C SER A 97 1.58 -6.09 -11.57
N PRO A 98 0.37 -6.70 -11.47
CA PRO A 98 -0.53 -6.88 -12.61
C PRO A 98 -1.15 -5.56 -13.11
N LEU A 99 -1.06 -4.49 -12.32
CA LEU A 99 -1.47 -3.15 -12.75
C LEU A 99 -0.60 -2.62 -13.88
N ILE A 100 0.70 -2.96 -13.87
CA ILE A 100 1.64 -2.52 -14.92
C ILE A 100 1.19 -3.08 -16.27
N ASP A 101 0.79 -4.35 -16.31
CA ASP A 101 0.26 -5.01 -17.50
C ASP A 101 -1.07 -4.41 -17.95
N HIS A 102 -1.95 -4.09 -16.99
CA HIS A 102 -3.24 -3.50 -17.30
C HIS A 102 -3.13 -2.06 -17.85
N VAL A 103 -2.19 -1.28 -17.33
CA VAL A 103 -1.93 0.09 -17.79
C VAL A 103 -1.21 0.08 -19.13
N SER A 104 -0.21 -0.79 -19.31
CA SER A 104 0.50 -0.91 -20.59
C SER A 104 -0.44 -1.35 -21.73
N ALA A 105 -1.35 -2.30 -21.45
CA ALA A 105 -2.34 -2.76 -22.42
C ALA A 105 -3.37 -1.68 -22.83
N ARG A 106 -3.57 -0.63 -22.01
CA ARG A 106 -4.48 0.49 -22.34
C ARG A 106 -3.79 1.66 -23.04
N LEU A 107 -2.46 1.71 -23.00
CA LEU A 107 -1.65 2.78 -23.61
C LEU A 107 -1.26 2.45 -25.06
N HIS A 108 -1.39 1.19 -25.47
CA HIS A 108 -1.29 0.71 -26.85
C HIS A 108 -2.65 0.72 -27.54
#